data_AF-A0A1U7XUD6-F1
#
_entry.id   AF-A0A1U7XUD6-F1
#
_cell.length_a   1.000
_cell.length_b   1.000
_cell.length_c   1.000
_cell.angle_alpha   90.00
_cell.angle_beta   90.00
_cell.angle_gamma   90.00
#
_symmetry.space_group_name_H-M   'P 1'
#
loop_
_entity.id
_entity.type
_entity.pdbx_description
1 polymer ?
#
loop_
_entity_poly.entity_id
_entity_poly.type
_entity_poly.pdbx_seq_one_letter_code
_entity_poly.pdbx_strand_id
1 'polypeptide(L)'
;MQKGWNFIKVIHRSFFTPISQMDHSTRYRYGPTLKWNPMVEEYFIKAYGADHFSRISAALVRPSCYSCIRVNTLKSTNDAVIEKLLEIFKERGMPDVVVQESATTWKPDNCCKTTLESIGSAESSKAIKSISKCQFPGLDYVVFVKGSGPHAIHYGYNEGKPLKEVIVSRKCAEAVLRGAQVYVPGVLACSAHVERGDAVAVSVAVEQSGPDGGWGIAMTRGTVLQGSQADPYYFERDGFYIGQGTAMMSRAGIFRASEGIAVDMKERVFRLPSFYDLLEGEIFLQNLPSIITAHALDPQPGERILDMCAAPGGKTTAIAILMKDKGEVVAVDRSHNKVLGIQKLAAELDLSCITTYKLDALKSVCCGAESDNLPNTCCSEDVQNMQKSDLSSATIDVFDEKLLSQKNNDLQAKDGQYTSKAELRKHIRKLKNGPGRNHTAGGRVEKSQGFSPNSFDRVLLDAPCSALGLRPRLFAGEETIDSLKNHAKYQRRMFDQAVLLVRPGGVIVYSTCTINPGENEALVRYALDTYEFLSLASQHPKIGGPGLTGSCQLPNGFVEEWLKPGEENLVQRFDPSSDHDTIGFFIAKFSVGHKNI
;
A
#
# COMPACT_ATOMS: atom_id res chain seq x y z
N MET A 1 -50.89 -8.97 -5.79
CA MET A 1 -50.11 -7.73 -5.58
C MET A 1 -48.97 -7.66 -6.60
N GLN A 2 -49.18 -7.10 -7.79
CA GLN A 2 -48.19 -7.20 -8.88
C GLN A 2 -48.12 -5.97 -9.80
N LYS A 3 -48.57 -4.79 -9.32
CA LYS A 3 -48.58 -3.52 -10.08
C LYS A 3 -47.80 -2.38 -9.42
N GLY A 4 -47.10 -2.61 -8.31
CA GLY A 4 -46.36 -1.57 -7.57
C GLY A 4 -44.89 -1.37 -7.98
N TRP A 5 -44.24 -2.37 -8.59
CA TRP A 5 -42.78 -2.34 -8.82
C TRP A 5 -42.33 -1.63 -10.11
N ASN A 6 -43.22 -1.37 -11.07
CA ASN A 6 -42.85 -0.71 -12.33
C ASN A 6 -42.78 0.82 -12.24
N PHE A 7 -43.29 1.44 -11.17
CA PHE A 7 -43.29 2.91 -11.05
C PHE A 7 -41.95 3.47 -10.55
N ILE A 8 -41.23 2.75 -9.68
CA ILE A 8 -39.97 3.21 -9.08
C ILE A 8 -38.81 3.17 -10.10
N LYS A 9 -38.85 2.26 -11.09
CA LYS A 9 -37.88 2.25 -12.21
C LYS A 9 -38.02 3.43 -13.18
N VAL A 10 -39.13 4.17 -13.16
CA VAL A 10 -39.35 5.33 -14.05
C VAL A 10 -38.78 6.61 -13.43
N ILE A 11 -38.88 6.78 -12.11
CA ILE A 11 -38.50 8.03 -11.42
C ILE A 11 -36.97 8.23 -11.38
N HIS A 12 -36.17 7.15 -11.37
CA HIS A 12 -34.70 7.26 -11.41
C HIS A 12 -34.11 7.65 -12.78
N ARG A 13 -34.93 7.86 -13.81
CA ARG A 13 -34.50 8.42 -15.11
C ARG A 13 -34.64 9.94 -15.21
N SER A 14 -35.21 10.61 -14.20
CA SER A 14 -35.69 11.99 -14.29
C SER A 14 -34.66 13.10 -14.05
N PHE A 15 -33.39 12.76 -13.80
CA PHE A 15 -32.29 13.73 -13.64
C PHE A 15 -31.17 13.56 -14.70
N PHE A 16 -31.50 12.98 -15.85
CA PHE A 16 -30.69 13.17 -17.05
C PHE A 16 -31.09 14.49 -17.71
N THR A 17 -30.14 15.42 -17.78
CA THR A 17 -30.14 16.46 -18.81
C THR A 17 -30.31 15.80 -20.18
N PRO A 18 -31.03 16.43 -21.13
CA PRO A 18 -31.29 15.83 -22.43
C PRO A 18 -29.96 15.49 -23.12
N ILE A 19 -29.90 14.31 -23.76
CA ILE A 19 -28.73 13.80 -24.47
C ILE A 19 -28.60 14.56 -25.81
N SER A 20 -28.28 15.84 -25.70
CA SER A 20 -28.16 16.82 -26.76
C SER A 20 -26.95 17.69 -26.44
N GLN A 21 -25.83 17.44 -27.12
CA GLN A 21 -24.60 18.22 -27.04
C GLN A 21 -23.97 18.30 -25.63
N MET A 22 -23.52 17.17 -25.07
CA MET A 22 -22.34 17.24 -24.19
C MET A 22 -21.13 17.56 -25.07
N ASP A 23 -20.46 18.68 -24.79
CA ASP A 23 -19.20 19.04 -25.44
C ASP A 23 -18.16 17.94 -25.20
N HIS A 24 -17.60 17.40 -26.28
CA HIS A 24 -16.56 16.38 -26.27
C HIS A 24 -15.33 16.80 -25.46
N SER A 25 -15.05 18.10 -25.30
CA SER A 25 -13.97 18.61 -24.46
C SER A 25 -14.13 18.24 -22.98
N THR A 26 -15.38 18.13 -22.49
CA THR A 26 -15.68 18.02 -21.05
C THR A 26 -15.50 16.60 -20.48
N ARG A 27 -15.55 15.56 -21.33
CA ARG A 27 -15.42 14.14 -20.92
C ARG A 27 -14.00 13.77 -20.52
N TYR A 28 -12.99 14.32 -21.20
CA TYR A 28 -11.58 13.94 -21.06
C TYR A 28 -10.90 14.67 -19.90
N ARG A 29 -11.50 14.57 -18.71
CA ARG A 29 -11.07 15.27 -17.50
C ARG A 29 -10.68 14.31 -16.37
N TYR A 30 -9.96 14.86 -15.41
CA TYR A 30 -9.74 14.25 -14.10
C TYR A 30 -10.64 14.95 -13.08
N GLY A 31 -11.67 14.25 -12.61
CA GLY A 31 -12.57 14.70 -11.55
C GLY A 31 -13.17 13.53 -10.76
N PRO A 32 -12.36 12.56 -10.30
CA PRO A 32 -12.87 11.39 -9.61
C PRO A 32 -13.46 11.74 -8.24
N THR A 33 -14.68 11.27 -7.96
CA THR A 33 -15.31 11.33 -6.63
C THR A 33 -15.16 9.99 -5.94
N LEU A 34 -14.60 9.99 -4.72
CA LEU A 34 -14.41 8.77 -3.94
C LEU A 34 -15.76 8.26 -3.42
N LYS A 35 -16.18 7.08 -3.90
CA LYS A 35 -17.39 6.41 -3.43
C LYS A 35 -17.06 5.54 -2.22
N TRP A 36 -17.70 5.83 -1.10
CA TRP A 36 -17.62 5.06 0.14
C TRP A 36 -18.81 4.10 0.28
N ASN A 37 -18.68 3.11 1.18
CA ASN A 37 -19.84 2.40 1.70
C ASN A 37 -20.64 3.35 2.63
N PRO A 38 -21.97 3.52 2.47
CA PRO A 38 -22.74 4.51 3.26
C PRO A 38 -22.60 4.38 4.78
N MET A 39 -22.49 3.16 5.32
CA MET A 39 -22.31 2.96 6.77
C MET A 39 -20.89 3.35 7.23
N VAL A 40 -19.89 3.16 6.37
CA VAL A 40 -18.49 3.56 6.63
C VAL A 40 -18.34 5.08 6.53
N GLU A 41 -19.01 5.69 5.55
CA GLU A 41 -19.12 7.15 5.43
C GLU A 41 -19.81 7.76 6.65
N GLU A 42 -20.94 7.22 7.12
CA GLU A 42 -21.62 7.69 8.34
C GLU A 42 -20.71 7.56 9.57
N TYR A 43 -19.97 6.45 9.72
CA TYR A 43 -19.00 6.27 10.80
C TYR A 43 -17.88 7.32 10.76
N PHE A 44 -17.30 7.61 9.60
CA PHE A 44 -16.28 8.65 9.51
C PHE A 44 -16.83 10.08 9.64
N ILE A 45 -18.06 10.34 9.19
CA ILE A 45 -18.76 11.61 9.45
C ILE A 45 -18.96 11.81 10.95
N LYS A 46 -19.30 10.76 11.72
CA LYS A 46 -19.37 10.82 13.18
C LYS A 46 -18.00 11.03 13.85
N ALA A 47 -16.93 10.49 13.27
CA ALA A 47 -15.59 10.59 13.83
C ALA A 47 -14.87 11.93 13.57
N TYR A 48 -15.06 12.52 12.38
CA TYR A 48 -14.37 13.74 11.95
C TYR A 48 -15.28 14.97 11.85
N GLY A 49 -16.60 14.77 11.78
CA GLY A 49 -17.53 15.78 11.26
C GLY A 49 -17.59 15.78 9.73
N ALA A 50 -18.75 16.11 9.18
CA ALA A 50 -19.04 16.02 7.75
C ALA A 50 -18.07 16.84 6.88
N ASP A 51 -17.84 18.11 7.23
CA ASP A 51 -16.97 19.01 6.46
C ASP A 51 -15.51 18.54 6.44
N HIS A 52 -15.04 17.99 7.55
CA HIS A 52 -13.67 17.49 7.66
C HIS A 52 -13.50 16.19 6.88
N PHE A 53 -14.42 15.24 7.02
CA PHE A 53 -14.39 14.00 6.25
C PHE A 53 -14.54 14.23 4.74
N SER A 54 -15.31 15.23 4.33
CA SER A 54 -15.39 15.67 2.93
C SER A 54 -14.04 16.17 2.40
N ARG A 55 -13.31 17.01 3.17
CA ARG A 55 -11.95 17.44 2.81
C ARG A 55 -10.95 16.28 2.76
N ILE A 56 -11.02 15.35 3.72
CA ILE A 56 -10.20 14.11 3.72
C ILE A 56 -10.48 13.31 2.44
N SER A 57 -11.75 13.07 2.13
CA SER A 57 -12.17 12.31 0.94
C SER A 57 -11.67 12.95 -0.36
N ALA A 58 -11.77 14.28 -0.50
CA ALA A 58 -11.25 15.01 -1.65
C ALA A 58 -9.72 14.92 -1.77
N ALA A 59 -9.00 15.03 -0.64
CA ALA A 59 -7.54 14.93 -0.63
C ALA A 59 -7.03 13.50 -0.91
N LEU A 60 -7.77 12.46 -0.54
CA LEU A 60 -7.40 11.07 -0.81
C LEU A 60 -7.30 10.75 -2.31
N VAL A 61 -8.11 11.41 -3.15
CA VAL A 61 -8.18 11.10 -4.60
C VAL A 61 -7.02 11.70 -5.41
N ARG A 62 -6.17 12.54 -4.79
CA ARG A 62 -4.97 13.11 -5.42
C ARG A 62 -3.69 12.54 -4.78
N PRO A 63 -2.59 12.37 -5.55
CA PRO A 63 -1.28 12.09 -4.96
C PRO A 63 -0.85 13.25 -4.05
N SER A 64 0.18 13.05 -3.24
CA SER A 64 0.91 14.18 -2.65
C SER A 64 1.58 14.99 -3.75
N CYS A 65 1.61 16.30 -3.63
CA CYS A 65 2.27 17.23 -4.57
C CYS A 65 3.81 17.22 -4.48
N TYR A 66 4.39 16.16 -3.91
CA TYR A 66 5.83 15.92 -3.83
C TYR A 66 6.14 14.43 -3.76
N SER A 67 7.32 14.05 -4.25
CA SER A 67 7.95 12.76 -3.95
C SER A 67 8.86 12.92 -2.74
N CYS A 68 8.75 12.01 -1.77
CA CYS A 68 9.56 11.99 -0.56
C CYS A 68 10.62 10.88 -0.68
N ILE A 69 11.89 11.27 -0.57
CA ILE A 69 13.06 10.42 -0.77
C ILE A 69 13.83 10.36 0.55
N ARG A 70 14.14 9.15 1.01
CA ARG A 70 15.06 8.89 2.11
C ARG A 70 16.45 8.60 1.54
N VAL A 71 17.46 9.37 1.93
CA VAL A 71 18.86 9.13 1.54
C VAL A 71 19.48 8.04 2.42
N ASN A 72 20.28 7.17 1.82
CA ASN A 72 21.10 6.20 2.54
C ASN A 72 22.39 6.88 3.05
N THR A 73 22.32 7.43 4.26
CA THR A 73 23.44 8.15 4.90
C THR A 73 24.70 7.31 5.17
N LEU A 74 24.69 6.01 4.88
CA LEU A 74 25.87 5.15 4.93
C LEU A 74 26.63 5.09 3.59
N LYS A 75 25.95 5.37 2.47
CA LYS A 75 26.54 5.38 1.12
C LYS A 75 26.74 6.77 0.52
N SER A 76 25.86 7.71 0.83
CA SER A 76 25.82 9.00 0.14
C SER A 76 25.38 10.16 1.05
N THR A 77 25.73 11.39 0.65
CA THR A 77 25.29 12.61 1.31
C THR A 77 24.09 13.22 0.58
N ASN A 78 23.34 14.06 1.27
CA ASN A 78 22.12 14.65 0.72
C ASN A 78 22.44 15.59 -0.45
N ASP A 79 23.55 16.33 -0.36
CA ASP A 79 24.03 17.20 -1.41
C ASP A 79 24.47 16.40 -2.66
N ALA A 80 25.24 15.33 -2.49
CA ALA A 80 25.63 14.46 -3.61
C ALA A 80 24.40 13.80 -4.29
N VAL A 81 23.39 13.38 -3.52
CA VAL A 81 22.13 12.88 -4.09
C VAL A 81 21.37 13.98 -4.84
N ILE A 82 21.31 15.20 -4.29
CA ILE A 82 20.64 16.33 -4.96
C ILE A 82 21.35 16.67 -6.27
N GLU A 83 22.68 16.79 -6.29
CA GLU A 83 23.47 17.05 -7.49
C GLU A 83 23.21 16.02 -8.59
N LYS A 84 23.30 14.73 -8.28
CA LYS A 84 22.99 13.64 -9.22
C LYS A 84 21.55 13.70 -9.74
N LEU A 85 20.57 14.01 -8.88
CA LEU A 85 19.17 14.15 -9.30
C LEU A 85 18.98 15.36 -10.24
N LEU A 86 19.66 16.48 -10.01
CA LEU A 86 19.62 17.64 -10.90
C LEU A 86 20.19 17.30 -12.29
N GLU A 87 21.29 16.56 -12.36
CA GLU A 87 21.89 16.11 -13.63
C GLU A 87 20.93 15.20 -14.39
N ILE A 88 20.40 14.16 -13.73
CA ILE A 88 19.44 13.21 -14.32
C ILE A 88 18.16 13.93 -14.81
N PHE A 89 17.67 14.94 -14.10
CA PHE A 89 16.50 15.70 -14.54
C PHE A 89 16.81 16.64 -15.72
N LYS A 90 18.01 17.22 -15.80
CA LYS A 90 18.45 17.99 -16.98
C LYS A 90 18.53 17.08 -18.22
N GLU A 91 19.16 15.91 -18.11
CA GLU A 91 19.27 14.92 -19.19
C GLU A 91 17.89 14.46 -19.69
N ARG A 92 16.93 14.27 -18.78
CA ARG A 92 15.56 13.87 -19.09
C ARG A 92 14.67 15.01 -19.63
N GLY A 93 15.24 16.18 -19.92
CA GLY A 93 14.52 17.30 -20.53
C GLY A 93 13.63 18.08 -19.56
N MET A 94 13.98 18.14 -18.27
CA MET A 94 13.35 19.01 -17.28
C MET A 94 14.32 20.15 -16.88
N PRO A 95 14.54 21.17 -17.73
CA PRO A 95 15.59 22.17 -17.54
C PRO A 95 15.37 23.15 -16.38
N ASP A 96 14.12 23.37 -15.96
CA ASP A 96 13.75 24.40 -14.96
C ASP A 96 13.97 23.96 -13.49
N VAL A 97 14.71 22.87 -13.26
CA VAL A 97 14.90 22.23 -11.94
C VAL A 97 16.01 22.95 -11.16
N VAL A 98 15.60 23.71 -10.14
CA VAL A 98 16.50 24.52 -9.28
C VAL A 98 16.34 24.15 -7.79
N VAL A 99 17.41 24.26 -7.00
CA VAL A 99 17.43 24.00 -5.55
C VAL A 99 16.86 25.17 -4.76
N GLN A 100 16.20 24.90 -3.62
CA GLN A 100 15.75 25.92 -2.67
C GLN A 100 16.69 26.03 -1.44
N GLU A 101 17.51 27.08 -1.42
CA GLU A 101 18.45 27.38 -0.31
C GLU A 101 17.89 28.30 0.80
N SER A 102 16.59 28.61 0.82
CA SER A 102 16.03 29.64 1.72
C SER A 102 15.64 29.12 3.11
N ALA A 103 16.05 29.86 4.15
CA ALA A 103 15.77 29.62 5.58
C ALA A 103 14.32 29.90 6.02
N THR A 104 13.36 29.46 5.21
CA THR A 104 11.91 29.53 5.49
C THR A 104 11.38 28.12 5.59
N THR A 105 10.78 27.78 6.74
CA THR A 105 10.17 26.46 7.04
C THR A 105 9.49 25.88 5.81
N TRP A 106 9.84 24.65 5.41
CA TRP A 106 9.18 23.95 4.30
C TRP A 106 7.67 23.93 4.56
N LYS A 107 6.97 24.82 3.86
CA LYS A 107 5.53 24.77 3.68
C LYS A 107 5.32 24.30 2.25
N PRO A 108 4.54 23.24 2.01
CA PRO A 108 4.03 22.97 0.68
C PRO A 108 3.10 24.14 0.30
N ASP A 109 3.60 25.02 -0.56
CA ASP A 109 2.87 26.19 -1.04
C ASP A 109 1.52 25.78 -1.66
N ASN A 110 0.52 26.68 -1.59
CA ASN A 110 -0.88 26.45 -2.00
C ASN A 110 -1.08 26.06 -3.48
N CYS A 111 -0.65 24.88 -3.91
CA CYS A 111 -0.89 24.33 -5.25
C CYS A 111 -2.39 24.03 -5.51
N CYS A 112 -3.23 24.14 -4.46
CA CYS A 112 -4.63 23.70 -4.47
C CYS A 112 -5.65 24.82 -4.17
N LYS A 113 -5.23 26.09 -4.03
CA LYS A 113 -6.16 27.24 -3.79
C LYS A 113 -6.36 28.15 -5.00
N THR A 114 -5.81 27.82 -6.16
CA THR A 114 -6.19 28.42 -7.44
C THR A 114 -7.54 27.87 -7.92
N THR A 115 -8.59 28.27 -7.20
CA THR A 115 -9.95 28.31 -7.74
C THR A 115 -9.99 29.20 -8.98
N LEU A 116 -10.96 28.92 -9.86
CA LEU A 116 -11.15 29.38 -11.25
C LEU A 116 -11.29 30.91 -11.51
N GLU A 117 -10.76 31.79 -10.66
CA GLU A 117 -10.93 33.25 -10.74
C GLU A 117 -9.59 34.00 -10.73
N SER A 118 -8.90 34.05 -11.87
CA SER A 118 -7.97 35.14 -12.28
C SER A 118 -7.29 34.85 -13.61
N ILE A 119 -8.05 34.92 -14.72
CA ILE A 119 -7.43 35.09 -16.04
C ILE A 119 -7.10 36.58 -16.20
N GLY A 120 -5.85 36.96 -15.94
CA GLY A 120 -5.42 38.35 -16.03
C GLY A 120 -3.92 38.55 -15.84
N SER A 121 -3.28 39.21 -16.81
CA SER A 121 -1.86 39.63 -16.85
C SER A 121 -0.80 38.50 -16.93
N ALA A 122 0.11 38.65 -17.90
CA ALA A 122 1.30 37.83 -18.03
C ALA A 122 2.46 38.48 -17.25
N GLU A 123 3.11 37.72 -16.35
CA GLU A 123 4.38 38.10 -15.74
C GLU A 123 5.40 36.94 -15.74
N SER A 124 6.67 37.34 -15.80
CA SER A 124 7.89 36.56 -16.04
C SER A 124 7.99 35.13 -15.49
N SER A 125 8.69 34.30 -16.26
CA SER A 125 9.23 32.98 -15.90
C SER A 125 10.01 32.98 -14.57
N LYS A 126 9.36 32.55 -13.48
CA LYS A 126 10.03 32.11 -12.25
C LYS A 126 10.34 30.62 -12.36
N ALA A 127 11.63 30.26 -12.37
CA ALA A 127 12.07 28.86 -12.37
C ALA A 127 11.46 28.10 -11.17
N ILE A 128 10.89 26.92 -11.43
CA ILE A 128 10.20 26.12 -10.42
C ILE A 128 11.26 25.42 -9.57
N LYS A 129 11.54 25.98 -8.38
CA LYS A 129 12.41 25.34 -7.38
C LYS A 129 11.81 23.99 -6.98
N SER A 130 12.38 22.91 -7.51
CA SER A 130 11.76 21.60 -7.56
C SER A 130 12.37 20.61 -6.58
N ILE A 131 13.59 20.83 -6.08
CA ILE A 131 14.22 19.99 -5.06
C ILE A 131 14.48 20.82 -3.80
N SER A 132 14.07 20.29 -2.65
CA SER A 132 14.28 20.90 -1.33
C SER A 132 14.63 19.85 -0.29
N LYS A 133 15.65 20.11 0.53
CA LYS A 133 15.93 19.33 1.75
C LYS A 133 14.78 19.47 2.75
N CYS A 134 14.52 18.43 3.52
CA CYS A 134 13.67 18.52 4.69
C CYS A 134 14.32 19.43 5.75
N GLN A 135 13.50 20.25 6.41
CA GLN A 135 13.96 21.24 7.39
C GLN A 135 13.54 20.88 8.84
N PHE A 136 12.96 19.70 9.04
CA PHE A 136 12.65 19.21 10.38
C PHE A 136 13.93 18.64 11.01
N PRO A 137 14.30 19.05 12.24
CA PRO A 137 15.53 18.58 12.90
C PRO A 137 15.61 17.05 12.95
N GLY A 138 16.77 16.50 12.58
CA GLY A 138 17.00 15.05 12.52
C GLY A 138 16.53 14.37 11.23
N LEU A 139 15.76 15.07 10.38
CA LEU A 139 15.32 14.59 9.05
C LEU A 139 16.13 15.20 7.90
N ASP A 140 17.32 15.74 8.17
CA ASP A 140 18.17 16.44 7.17
C ASP A 140 18.48 15.58 5.93
N TYR A 141 18.40 14.25 6.09
CA TYR A 141 18.58 13.22 5.05
C TYR A 141 17.31 12.82 4.28
N VAL A 142 16.25 13.59 4.43
CA VAL A 142 15.03 13.48 3.63
C VAL A 142 15.04 14.57 2.57
N VAL A 143 14.85 14.18 1.31
CA VAL A 143 14.79 15.09 0.16
C VAL A 143 13.38 15.05 -0.43
N PHE A 144 12.80 16.23 -0.64
CA PHE A 144 11.53 16.38 -1.33
C PHE A 144 11.75 16.87 -2.75
N VAL A 145 11.07 16.21 -3.70
CA VAL A 145 10.99 16.67 -5.09
C VAL A 145 9.56 17.10 -5.36
N LYS A 146 9.33 18.41 -5.50
CA LYS A 146 8.01 19.01 -5.76
C LYS A 146 7.48 18.53 -7.12
N GLY A 147 6.23 18.08 -7.13
CA GLY A 147 5.44 17.86 -8.33
C GLY A 147 4.46 19.01 -8.57
N SER A 148 3.57 18.84 -9.54
CA SER A 148 2.46 19.78 -9.79
C SER A 148 1.23 19.09 -10.37
N GLY A 149 0.05 19.65 -10.11
CA GLY A 149 -1.23 19.19 -10.65
C GLY A 149 -2.40 19.48 -9.70
N PRO A 150 -3.65 19.25 -10.12
CA PRO A 150 -4.05 18.65 -11.40
C PRO A 150 -3.89 19.61 -12.59
N HIS A 151 -3.35 19.11 -13.70
CA HIS A 151 -3.24 19.82 -14.97
C HIS A 151 -4.39 19.41 -15.91
N ALA A 152 -4.95 20.38 -16.63
CA ALA A 152 -5.78 20.10 -17.80
C ALA A 152 -4.91 19.55 -18.95
N ILE A 153 -5.48 18.64 -19.76
CA ILE A 153 -4.76 17.96 -20.85
C ILE A 153 -5.58 18.08 -22.13
N HIS A 154 -4.92 18.46 -23.22
CA HIS A 154 -5.55 18.64 -24.52
C HIS A 154 -5.33 17.39 -25.39
N TYR A 155 -6.23 16.43 -25.26
CA TYR A 155 -6.13 15.12 -25.90
C TYR A 155 -6.19 15.09 -27.45
N GLY A 156 -6.26 16.25 -28.12
CA GLY A 156 -6.25 16.34 -29.59
C GLY A 156 -7.49 15.73 -30.26
N TYR A 157 -8.69 16.02 -29.74
CA TYR A 157 -9.94 15.55 -30.33
C TYR A 157 -10.20 16.19 -31.70
N ASN A 158 -10.36 15.36 -32.73
CA ASN A 158 -10.75 15.77 -34.08
C ASN A 158 -12.11 15.16 -34.43
N GLU A 159 -13.01 15.97 -35.00
CA GLU A 159 -14.31 15.48 -35.45
C GLU A 159 -14.15 14.33 -36.46
N GLY A 160 -14.94 13.28 -36.30
CA GLY A 160 -14.92 12.10 -37.17
C GLY A 160 -13.81 11.07 -36.91
N LYS A 161 -12.83 11.33 -36.03
CA LYS A 161 -11.79 10.35 -35.66
C LYS A 161 -11.80 10.06 -34.15
N PRO A 162 -12.29 8.89 -33.70
CA PRO A 162 -12.31 8.57 -32.28
C PRO A 162 -10.88 8.47 -31.72
N LEU A 163 -10.72 8.97 -30.51
CA LEU A 163 -9.44 8.97 -29.80
C LEU A 163 -9.00 7.52 -29.52
N LYS A 164 -7.70 7.24 -29.65
CA LYS A 164 -7.14 5.95 -29.25
C LYS A 164 -7.03 5.93 -27.72
N GLU A 165 -7.70 4.98 -27.08
CA GLU A 165 -7.79 4.87 -25.63
C GLU A 165 -7.09 3.60 -25.12
N VAL A 166 -6.46 3.71 -23.95
CA VAL A 166 -5.92 2.59 -23.15
C VAL A 166 -6.53 2.69 -21.75
N ILE A 167 -7.25 1.65 -21.33
CA ILE A 167 -7.78 1.57 -19.97
C ILE A 167 -6.85 0.72 -19.12
N VAL A 168 -6.42 1.28 -18.00
CA VAL A 168 -5.56 0.62 -17.01
C VAL A 168 -6.34 0.25 -15.75
N SER A 169 -5.86 -0.76 -15.05
CA SER A 169 -6.34 -1.10 -13.71
C SER A 169 -6.11 0.04 -12.72
N ARG A 170 -6.98 0.19 -11.72
CA ARG A 170 -6.86 1.19 -10.65
C ARG A 170 -5.46 1.24 -10.02
N LYS A 171 -4.86 0.10 -9.65
CA LYS A 171 -3.51 0.07 -9.05
C LYS A 171 -2.43 0.60 -10.00
N CYS A 172 -2.58 0.38 -11.31
CA CYS A 172 -1.69 0.97 -12.32
C CYS A 172 -1.91 2.48 -12.42
N ALA A 173 -3.16 2.95 -12.41
CA ALA A 173 -3.47 4.38 -12.42
C ALA A 173 -2.92 5.11 -11.20
N GLU A 174 -3.11 4.55 -9.99
CA GLU A 174 -2.57 5.11 -8.74
C GLU A 174 -1.04 5.20 -8.75
N ALA A 175 -0.35 4.32 -9.49
CA ALA A 175 1.10 4.42 -9.72
C ALA A 175 1.45 5.47 -10.80
N VAL A 176 0.71 5.55 -11.91
CA VAL A 176 0.93 6.54 -12.98
C VAL A 176 0.72 7.97 -12.49
N LEU A 177 -0.27 8.19 -11.61
CA LEU A 177 -0.51 9.45 -10.91
C LEU A 177 0.64 9.84 -9.97
N ARG A 178 1.48 8.87 -9.54
CA ARG A 178 2.73 9.09 -8.79
C ARG A 178 3.99 9.15 -9.69
N GLY A 179 3.84 9.29 -11.01
CA GLY A 179 4.95 9.42 -11.96
C GLY A 179 5.42 8.12 -12.63
N ALA A 180 4.77 6.98 -12.39
CA ALA A 180 5.12 5.73 -13.07
C ALA A 180 4.72 5.72 -14.56
N GLN A 181 5.35 4.86 -15.37
CA GLN A 181 4.90 4.55 -16.73
C GLN A 181 3.78 3.49 -16.71
N VAL A 182 3.05 3.33 -17.82
CA VAL A 182 2.06 2.25 -17.95
C VAL A 182 2.79 0.99 -18.41
N TYR A 183 2.90 0.02 -17.51
CA TYR A 183 3.49 -1.29 -17.81
C TYR A 183 2.43 -2.29 -18.30
N VAL A 184 2.85 -3.22 -19.15
CA VAL A 184 2.01 -4.26 -19.79
C VAL A 184 1.05 -5.00 -18.83
N PRO A 185 1.43 -5.42 -17.61
CA PRO A 185 0.51 -6.09 -16.67
C PRO A 185 -0.63 -5.19 -16.17
N GLY A 186 -0.47 -3.87 -16.23
CA GLY A 186 -1.44 -2.90 -15.74
C GLY A 186 -2.58 -2.59 -16.72
N VAL A 187 -2.42 -2.92 -18.01
CA VAL A 187 -3.40 -2.62 -19.08
C VAL A 187 -4.51 -3.67 -19.10
N LEU A 188 -5.76 -3.19 -19.11
CA LEU A 188 -6.97 -4.00 -19.17
C LEU A 188 -7.62 -3.96 -20.55
N ALA A 189 -7.83 -2.78 -21.13
CA ALA A 189 -8.46 -2.62 -22.44
C ALA A 189 -7.71 -1.61 -23.31
N CYS A 190 -7.90 -1.69 -24.63
CA CYS A 190 -7.19 -0.84 -25.59
C CYS A 190 -7.96 -0.81 -26.91
N SER A 191 -7.99 0.35 -27.59
CA SER A 191 -8.63 0.52 -28.89
C SER A 191 -8.09 -0.46 -29.95
N ALA A 192 -8.95 -0.89 -30.89
CA ALA A 192 -8.64 -1.96 -31.83
C ALA A 192 -7.37 -1.74 -32.68
N HIS A 193 -7.10 -0.49 -33.07
CA HIS A 193 -6.06 -0.11 -34.02
C HIS A 193 -4.92 0.69 -33.36
N VAL A 194 -4.54 0.31 -32.13
CA VAL A 194 -3.35 0.88 -31.46
C VAL A 194 -2.10 0.14 -31.92
N GLU A 195 -1.20 0.90 -32.54
CA GLU A 195 0.13 0.52 -33.01
C GLU A 195 1.21 1.26 -32.23
N ARG A 196 2.45 0.78 -32.31
CA ARG A 196 3.60 1.45 -31.68
C ARG A 196 3.80 2.83 -32.31
N GLY A 197 3.94 3.85 -31.47
CA GLY A 197 4.08 5.26 -31.87
C GLY A 197 2.79 6.07 -31.81
N ASP A 198 1.63 5.42 -31.65
CA ASP A 198 0.35 6.14 -31.50
C ASP A 198 0.30 6.99 -30.23
N ALA A 199 -0.26 8.20 -30.34
CA ALA A 199 -0.74 8.94 -29.18
C ALA A 199 -2.02 8.29 -28.64
N VAL A 200 -2.04 7.95 -27.35
CA VAL A 200 -3.16 7.29 -26.67
C VAL A 200 -3.53 8.03 -25.38
N ALA A 201 -4.83 8.21 -25.16
CA ALA A 201 -5.36 8.67 -23.88
C ALA A 201 -5.45 7.51 -22.89
N VAL A 202 -5.07 7.76 -21.64
CA VAL A 202 -5.06 6.75 -20.59
C VAL A 202 -6.13 7.08 -19.55
N SER A 203 -7.03 6.12 -19.33
CA SER A 203 -8.13 6.21 -18.37
C SER A 203 -8.17 5.01 -17.43
N VAL A 204 -8.91 5.14 -16.32
CA VAL A 204 -8.93 4.15 -15.24
C VAL A 204 -10.19 3.29 -15.30
N ALA A 205 -10.02 1.98 -15.16
CA ALA A 205 -11.10 1.09 -14.76
C ALA A 205 -11.24 1.11 -13.22
N VAL A 206 -12.35 1.64 -12.73
CA VAL A 206 -12.73 1.64 -11.32
C VAL A 206 -13.82 0.60 -11.06
N GLU A 207 -13.77 -0.02 -9.89
CA GLU A 207 -14.70 -1.04 -9.45
C GLU A 207 -16.13 -0.48 -9.27
N GLN A 208 -17.11 -1.26 -9.71
CA GLN A 208 -18.54 -0.93 -9.67
C GLN A 208 -19.30 -2.02 -8.89
N SER A 209 -20.46 -1.65 -8.34
CA SER A 209 -21.32 -2.59 -7.62
C SER A 209 -22.07 -3.48 -8.60
N GLY A 210 -21.86 -4.79 -8.50
CA GLY A 210 -22.52 -5.81 -9.31
C GLY A 210 -23.92 -6.19 -8.80
N PRO A 211 -24.69 -6.98 -9.57
CA PRO A 211 -26.03 -7.42 -9.19
C PRO A 211 -26.08 -8.18 -7.86
N ASP A 212 -24.99 -8.90 -7.55
CA ASP A 212 -24.85 -9.74 -6.35
C ASP A 212 -24.33 -8.95 -5.13
N GLY A 213 -24.24 -7.62 -5.22
CA GLY A 213 -23.69 -6.73 -4.17
C GLY A 213 -22.17 -6.75 -4.02
N GLY A 214 -21.47 -7.59 -4.79
CA GLY A 214 -20.01 -7.61 -4.86
C GLY A 214 -19.44 -6.51 -5.76
N TRP A 215 -18.24 -6.03 -5.44
CA TRP A 215 -17.52 -5.06 -6.27
C TRP A 215 -16.70 -5.76 -7.36
N GLY A 216 -16.71 -5.20 -8.56
CA GLY A 216 -15.95 -5.73 -9.68
C GLY A 216 -15.78 -4.73 -10.82
N ILE A 217 -14.82 -5.00 -11.69
CA ILE A 217 -14.65 -4.23 -12.93
C ILE A 217 -15.50 -4.90 -14.02
N ALA A 218 -16.36 -4.15 -14.69
CA ALA A 218 -17.26 -4.65 -15.74
C ALA A 218 -16.56 -5.07 -17.05
N MET A 219 -15.22 -5.09 -17.10
CA MET A 219 -14.41 -5.43 -18.29
C MET A 219 -13.35 -6.48 -17.96
N THR A 220 -12.97 -7.29 -18.95
CA THR A 220 -11.90 -8.30 -18.84
C THR A 220 -10.61 -7.81 -19.49
N ARG A 221 -9.45 -8.36 -19.06
CA ARG A 221 -8.17 -8.05 -19.71
C ARG A 221 -8.21 -8.54 -21.16
N GLY A 222 -7.97 -7.63 -22.09
CA GLY A 222 -8.07 -7.87 -23.53
C GLY A 222 -9.32 -7.28 -24.18
N THR A 223 -10.22 -6.58 -23.46
CA THR A 223 -11.36 -5.87 -24.07
C THR A 223 -10.89 -4.92 -25.18
N VAL A 224 -11.65 -4.88 -26.28
CA VAL A 224 -11.42 -4.01 -27.45
C VAL A 224 -12.31 -2.78 -27.30
N LEU A 225 -11.73 -1.58 -27.42
CA LEU A 225 -12.48 -0.33 -27.37
C LEU A 225 -12.75 0.20 -28.78
N GLN A 226 -13.96 0.69 -29.02
CA GLN A 226 -14.31 1.37 -30.28
C GLN A 226 -14.15 2.90 -30.20
N GLY A 227 -14.09 3.48 -28.99
CA GLY A 227 -13.89 4.93 -28.79
C GLY A 227 -15.09 5.81 -29.21
N SER A 228 -16.26 5.20 -29.47
CA SER A 228 -17.50 5.87 -29.82
C SER A 228 -18.53 5.77 -28.69
N GLN A 229 -19.60 6.57 -28.73
CA GLN A 229 -20.70 6.51 -27.74
C GLN A 229 -21.44 5.16 -27.72
N ALA A 230 -21.22 4.28 -28.71
CA ALA A 230 -21.76 2.92 -28.74
C ALA A 230 -20.95 1.92 -27.89
N ASP A 231 -19.76 2.29 -27.43
CA ASP A 231 -18.98 1.51 -26.44
C ASP A 231 -19.74 1.49 -25.10
N PRO A 232 -20.13 0.31 -24.55
CA PRO A 232 -20.85 0.21 -23.28
C PRO A 232 -20.16 0.96 -22.13
N TYR A 233 -18.83 1.00 -22.16
CA TYR A 233 -18.01 1.63 -21.13
C TYR A 233 -17.78 3.12 -21.37
N TYR A 234 -18.38 3.75 -22.40
CA TYR A 234 -18.04 5.12 -22.82
C TYR A 234 -18.30 6.17 -21.72
N PHE A 235 -19.46 6.09 -21.06
CA PHE A 235 -19.87 7.05 -20.03
C PHE A 235 -19.26 6.77 -18.66
N GLU A 236 -18.93 5.52 -18.36
CA GLU A 236 -18.32 5.09 -17.10
C GLU A 236 -16.91 5.68 -16.86
N ARG A 237 -16.30 6.26 -17.90
CA ARG A 237 -14.93 6.83 -17.89
C ARG A 237 -14.87 8.35 -17.69
N ASP A 238 -16.01 9.06 -17.62
CA ASP A 238 -15.99 10.50 -17.32
C ASP A 238 -15.33 10.76 -15.95
N GLY A 239 -14.45 11.76 -15.89
CA GLY A 239 -13.67 12.08 -14.69
C GLY A 239 -12.47 11.18 -14.41
N PHE A 240 -12.22 10.12 -15.20
CA PHE A 240 -11.17 9.12 -14.92
C PHE A 240 -10.01 9.11 -15.94
N TYR A 241 -9.76 10.21 -16.65
CA TYR A 241 -8.60 10.34 -17.53
C TYR A 241 -7.38 10.87 -16.77
N ILE A 242 -6.26 10.14 -16.81
CA ILE A 242 -5.07 10.41 -15.97
C ILE A 242 -3.87 10.98 -16.74
N GLY A 243 -3.90 10.92 -18.08
CA GLY A 243 -2.85 11.45 -18.94
C GLY A 243 -2.90 10.93 -20.37
N GLN A 244 -2.02 11.46 -21.20
CA GLN A 244 -1.79 11.03 -22.58
C GLN A 244 -0.34 10.55 -22.73
N GLY A 245 -0.12 9.54 -23.57
CA GLY A 245 1.21 9.01 -23.83
C GLY A 245 1.35 8.37 -25.20
N THR A 246 2.56 7.88 -25.47
CA THR A 246 2.89 7.17 -26.71
C THR A 246 2.81 5.67 -26.46
N ALA A 247 2.04 4.95 -27.27
CA ALA A 247 2.00 3.49 -27.23
C ALA A 247 3.37 2.92 -27.65
N MET A 248 3.99 2.15 -26.76
CA MET A 248 5.32 1.55 -26.99
C MET A 248 5.25 0.18 -27.65
N MET A 249 4.05 -0.40 -27.72
CA MET A 249 3.73 -1.68 -28.34
C MET A 249 2.41 -1.57 -29.10
N SER A 250 2.22 -2.39 -30.13
CA SER A 250 0.88 -2.57 -30.70
C SER A 250 -0.04 -3.29 -29.72
N ARG A 251 -1.36 -3.18 -29.91
CA ARG A 251 -2.37 -3.89 -29.11
C ARG A 251 -2.06 -5.39 -28.99
N ALA A 252 -1.63 -6.03 -30.09
CA ALA A 252 -1.25 -7.44 -30.08
C ALA A 252 -0.02 -7.72 -29.20
N GLY A 253 0.94 -6.81 -29.15
CA GLY A 253 2.08 -6.87 -28.23
C GLY A 253 1.65 -6.73 -26.77
N ILE A 254 0.84 -5.71 -26.45
CA ILE A 254 0.39 -5.40 -25.07
C ILE A 254 -0.28 -6.60 -24.39
N PHE A 255 -1.10 -7.38 -25.12
CA PHE A 255 -1.81 -8.53 -24.54
C PHE A 255 -1.10 -9.89 -24.69
N ARG A 256 0.07 -9.94 -25.36
CA ARG A 256 0.91 -11.14 -25.46
C ARG A 256 2.15 -11.09 -24.57
N ALA A 257 2.70 -9.90 -24.32
CA ALA A 257 3.86 -9.73 -23.48
C ALA A 257 3.54 -9.96 -21.98
N SER A 258 4.54 -10.42 -21.23
CA SER A 258 4.51 -10.58 -19.77
C SER A 258 4.94 -9.32 -19.02
N GLU A 259 5.76 -8.48 -19.64
CA GLU A 259 6.41 -7.30 -19.05
C GLU A 259 6.75 -6.24 -20.12
N GLY A 260 7.38 -5.15 -19.69
CA GLY A 260 7.72 -4.00 -20.53
C GLY A 260 6.74 -2.84 -20.42
N ILE A 261 7.13 -1.69 -20.99
CA ILE A 261 6.32 -0.48 -21.04
C ILE A 261 5.29 -0.64 -22.17
N ALA A 262 4.01 -0.44 -21.87
CA ALA A 262 2.92 -0.42 -22.85
C ALA A 262 2.64 1.01 -23.34
N VAL A 263 2.66 2.00 -22.43
CA VAL A 263 2.53 3.43 -22.78
C VAL A 263 3.58 4.24 -22.02
N ASP A 264 4.37 5.01 -22.77
CA ASP A 264 5.26 6.04 -22.24
C ASP A 264 4.48 7.35 -22.12
N MET A 265 4.15 7.72 -20.88
CA MET A 265 3.28 8.84 -20.54
C MET A 265 4.01 10.17 -20.71
N LYS A 266 3.52 11.01 -21.63
CA LYS A 266 4.09 12.32 -21.96
C LYS A 266 3.38 13.45 -21.20
N GLU A 267 2.06 13.48 -21.27
CA GLU A 267 1.24 14.44 -20.55
C GLU A 267 0.51 13.76 -19.39
N ARG A 268 0.57 14.36 -18.21
CA ARG A 268 0.09 13.78 -16.95
C ARG A 268 -0.71 14.82 -16.18
N VAL A 269 -1.82 14.38 -15.58
CA VAL A 269 -2.64 15.25 -14.72
C VAL A 269 -1.83 15.65 -13.49
N PHE A 270 -1.04 14.74 -12.94
CA PHE A 270 -0.04 15.05 -11.92
C PHE A 270 1.36 14.79 -12.49
N ARG A 271 2.17 15.84 -12.54
CA ARG A 271 3.56 15.82 -13.01
C ARG A 271 4.45 15.58 -11.79
N LEU A 272 4.70 14.31 -11.52
CA LEU A 272 5.72 13.82 -10.57
C LEU A 272 6.79 13.06 -11.37
N PRO A 273 8.09 13.23 -11.04
CA PRO A 273 9.16 12.54 -11.75
C PRO A 273 9.20 11.04 -11.43
N SER A 274 9.75 10.26 -12.36
CA SER A 274 9.89 8.80 -12.21
C SER A 274 11.26 8.44 -11.65
N PHE A 275 11.28 7.79 -10.49
CA PHE A 275 12.50 7.28 -9.83
C PHE A 275 12.74 5.79 -10.07
N TYR A 276 12.13 5.24 -11.12
CA TYR A 276 12.42 3.89 -11.57
C TYR A 276 13.89 3.80 -12.03
N ASP A 277 14.61 2.81 -11.51
CA ASP A 277 16.05 2.55 -11.71
C ASP A 277 16.94 3.80 -11.56
N LEU A 278 16.71 4.61 -10.52
CA LEU A 278 17.54 5.77 -10.16
C LEU A 278 18.26 5.59 -8.82
N LEU A 279 19.58 5.85 -8.82
CA LEU A 279 20.44 5.94 -7.63
C LEU A 279 20.26 4.73 -6.67
N GLU A 280 20.28 3.53 -7.26
CA GLU A 280 20.09 2.27 -6.54
C GLU A 280 21.09 2.14 -5.37
N GLY A 281 20.59 1.77 -4.20
CA GLY A 281 21.37 1.73 -2.97
C GLY A 281 21.61 3.07 -2.28
N GLU A 282 21.62 4.20 -3.00
CA GLU A 282 21.80 5.55 -2.41
C GLU A 282 20.50 6.18 -1.93
N ILE A 283 19.36 5.87 -2.56
CA ILE A 283 18.05 6.45 -2.22
C ILE A 283 16.96 5.40 -2.04
N PHE A 284 15.92 5.76 -1.28
CA PHE A 284 14.70 4.97 -1.14
C PHE A 284 13.45 5.86 -1.11
N LEU A 285 12.47 5.61 -1.99
CA LEU A 285 11.19 6.33 -1.99
C LEU A 285 10.33 5.90 -0.79
N GLN A 286 10.01 6.85 0.09
CA GLN A 286 9.27 6.56 1.32
C GLN A 286 8.46 7.78 1.77
N ASN A 287 7.19 7.58 2.06
CA ASN A 287 6.31 8.65 2.56
C ASN A 287 6.83 9.20 3.89
N LEU A 288 6.83 10.53 4.05
CA LEU A 288 7.34 11.23 5.24
C LEU A 288 6.85 10.64 6.59
N PRO A 289 5.55 10.32 6.81
CA PRO A 289 5.10 9.70 8.07
C PRO A 289 5.77 8.36 8.38
N SER A 290 6.10 7.57 7.36
CA SER A 290 6.81 6.29 7.55
C SER A 290 8.29 6.45 7.88
N ILE A 291 8.91 7.58 7.53
CA ILE A 291 10.27 7.93 7.99
C ILE A 291 10.20 8.39 9.45
N ILE A 292 9.22 9.24 9.79
CA ILE A 292 8.97 9.72 11.16
C ILE A 292 8.70 8.55 12.12
N THR A 293 8.07 7.46 11.65
CA THR A 293 7.87 6.25 12.46
C THR A 293 9.19 5.65 12.97
N ALA A 294 10.22 5.60 12.11
CA ALA A 294 11.53 5.06 12.48
C ALA A 294 12.27 6.01 13.46
N HIS A 295 12.05 7.33 13.36
CA HIS A 295 12.54 8.32 14.32
C HIS A 295 11.82 8.26 15.67
N ALA A 296 10.50 8.10 15.66
CA ALA A 296 9.71 7.95 16.89
C ALA A 296 10.15 6.71 17.71
N LEU A 297 10.60 5.65 17.03
CA LEU A 297 11.19 4.46 17.67
C LEU A 297 12.52 4.77 18.38
N ASP A 298 13.26 5.78 17.92
CA ASP A 298 14.54 6.24 18.46
C ASP A 298 15.57 5.11 18.70
N PRO A 299 15.93 4.36 17.64
CA PRO A 299 16.76 3.16 17.74
C PRO A 299 18.25 3.51 17.95
N GLN A 300 18.89 2.93 18.95
CA GLN A 300 20.30 3.21 19.25
C GLN A 300 21.25 2.16 18.65
N PRO A 301 22.48 2.54 18.27
CA PRO A 301 23.51 1.60 17.85
C PRO A 301 23.79 0.53 18.92
N GLY A 302 23.76 -0.74 18.52
CA GLY A 302 24.00 -1.91 19.38
C GLY A 302 22.74 -2.55 19.98
N GLU A 303 21.58 -1.92 19.84
CA GLU A 303 20.31 -2.48 20.34
C GLU A 303 19.78 -3.62 19.46
N ARG A 304 18.85 -4.40 20.03
CA ARG A 304 18.11 -5.47 19.37
C ARG A 304 16.66 -5.08 19.16
N ILE A 305 16.26 -4.91 17.89
CA ILE A 305 14.99 -4.31 17.50
C ILE A 305 14.16 -5.29 16.66
N LEU A 306 12.85 -5.35 16.91
CA LEU A 306 11.90 -6.15 16.13
C LEU A 306 11.04 -5.27 15.23
N ASP A 307 10.95 -5.61 13.94
CA ASP A 307 9.93 -5.11 13.02
C ASP A 307 8.98 -6.27 12.67
N MET A 308 7.79 -6.27 13.29
CA MET A 308 6.88 -7.41 13.28
C MET A 308 6.16 -7.66 11.95
N CYS A 309 6.10 -6.63 11.09
CA CYS A 309 5.34 -6.61 9.85
C CYS A 309 6.13 -5.91 8.74
N ALA A 310 7.41 -6.27 8.63
CA ALA A 310 8.46 -5.48 8.02
C ALA A 310 8.28 -5.16 6.52
N ALA A 311 7.59 -6.00 5.74
CA ALA A 311 7.65 -5.91 4.29
C ALA A 311 6.86 -4.72 3.72
N PRO A 312 7.46 -3.89 2.83
CA PRO A 312 8.59 -4.24 1.96
C PRO A 312 10.01 -3.94 2.48
N GLY A 313 10.18 -3.54 3.74
CA GLY A 313 11.48 -3.30 4.37
C GLY A 313 11.86 -1.82 4.50
N GLY A 314 10.98 -0.89 4.09
CA GLY A 314 11.29 0.55 4.10
C GLY A 314 11.50 1.16 5.49
N LYS A 315 10.75 0.69 6.50
CA LYS A 315 10.94 1.11 7.90
C LYS A 315 12.13 0.37 8.54
N THR A 316 12.21 -0.95 8.35
CA THR A 316 13.35 -1.80 8.74
C THR A 316 14.71 -1.22 8.34
N THR A 317 14.85 -0.83 7.07
CA THR A 317 16.11 -0.28 6.54
C THR A 317 16.35 1.16 6.98
N ALA A 318 15.30 1.92 7.31
CA ALA A 318 15.46 3.21 7.97
C ALA A 318 16.00 3.05 9.40
N ILE A 319 15.51 2.06 10.16
CA ILE A 319 15.99 1.72 11.51
C ILE A 319 17.47 1.33 11.47
N ALA A 320 17.86 0.39 10.58
CA ALA A 320 19.26 -0.03 10.43
C ALA A 320 20.21 1.15 10.11
N ILE A 321 19.79 2.08 9.25
CA ILE A 321 20.57 3.27 8.88
C ILE A 321 20.65 4.28 10.03
N LEU A 322 19.63 4.39 10.89
CA LEU A 322 19.69 5.19 12.12
C LEU A 322 20.66 4.58 13.14
N MET A 323 20.63 3.25 13.30
CA MET A 323 21.57 2.48 14.14
C MET A 323 23.01 2.43 13.58
N LYS A 324 23.26 3.04 12.41
CA LYS A 324 24.56 3.01 11.70
C LYS A 324 25.06 1.58 11.42
N ASP A 325 24.13 0.69 11.08
CA ASP A 325 24.34 -0.74 10.83
C ASP A 325 25.01 -1.51 12.01
N LYS A 326 24.81 -1.03 13.25
CA LYS A 326 25.34 -1.66 14.48
C LYS A 326 24.19 -2.12 15.38
N GLY A 327 24.20 -3.39 15.78
CA GLY A 327 23.13 -4.02 16.57
C GLY A 327 22.47 -5.14 15.79
N GLU A 328 21.20 -5.44 16.08
CA GLU A 328 20.39 -6.39 15.32
C GLU A 328 19.00 -5.82 15.03
N VAL A 329 18.58 -5.84 13.76
CA VAL A 329 17.22 -5.53 13.33
C VAL A 329 16.55 -6.79 12.79
N VAL A 330 15.68 -7.38 13.60
CA VAL A 330 14.91 -8.58 13.26
C VAL A 330 13.65 -8.19 12.49
N ALA A 331 13.58 -8.58 11.23
CA ALA A 331 12.48 -8.27 10.32
C ALA A 331 11.61 -9.50 10.04
N VAL A 332 10.32 -9.39 10.32
CA VAL A 332 9.34 -10.48 10.20
C VAL A 332 8.27 -10.16 9.17
N ASP A 333 7.95 -11.11 8.29
CA ASP A 333 6.68 -11.12 7.54
C ASP A 333 6.18 -12.56 7.31
N ARG A 334 4.86 -12.74 7.29
CA ARG A 334 4.17 -14.02 7.08
C ARG A 334 4.43 -14.62 5.69
N SER A 335 4.69 -13.80 4.68
CA SER A 335 4.86 -14.20 3.27
C SER A 335 6.33 -14.37 2.88
N HIS A 336 6.69 -15.56 2.39
CA HIS A 336 8.04 -15.88 1.95
C HIS A 336 8.58 -14.90 0.90
N ASN A 337 7.78 -14.58 -0.13
CA ASN A 337 8.18 -13.68 -1.20
C ASN A 337 8.35 -12.23 -0.71
N LYS A 338 7.63 -11.83 0.34
CA LYS A 338 7.79 -10.52 0.99
C LYS A 338 9.09 -10.46 1.79
N VAL A 339 9.43 -11.54 2.52
CA VAL A 339 10.73 -11.65 3.23
C VAL A 339 11.91 -11.64 2.27
N LEU A 340 11.84 -12.35 1.14
CA LEU A 340 12.85 -12.25 0.07
C LEU A 340 12.98 -10.81 -0.47
N GLY A 341 11.88 -10.05 -0.53
CA GLY A 341 11.91 -8.63 -0.90
C GLY A 341 12.67 -7.76 0.11
N ILE A 342 12.50 -8.01 1.42
CA ILE A 342 13.25 -7.33 2.47
C ILE A 342 14.75 -7.67 2.37
N GLN A 343 15.10 -8.94 2.15
CA GLN A 343 16.48 -9.38 1.93
C GLN A 343 17.12 -8.69 0.72
N LYS A 344 16.40 -8.61 -0.41
CA LYS A 344 16.88 -7.91 -1.61
C LYS A 344 17.14 -6.42 -1.32
N LEU A 345 16.20 -5.73 -0.67
CA LEU A 345 16.34 -4.32 -0.32
C LEU A 345 17.47 -4.05 0.68
N ALA A 346 17.67 -4.94 1.66
CA ALA A 346 18.80 -4.85 2.60
C ALA A 346 20.15 -4.98 1.88
N ALA A 347 20.26 -5.91 0.92
CA ALA A 347 21.46 -6.07 0.09
C ALA A 347 21.69 -4.89 -0.87
N GLU A 348 20.65 -4.36 -1.52
CA GLU A 348 20.73 -3.15 -2.35
C GLU A 348 21.27 -1.95 -1.56
N LEU A 349 20.79 -1.78 -0.32
CA LEU A 349 21.22 -0.70 0.58
C LEU A 349 22.55 -0.99 1.31
N ASP A 350 23.12 -2.19 1.16
CA ASP A 350 24.34 -2.69 1.83
C ASP A 350 24.25 -2.60 3.37
N LEU A 351 23.23 -3.28 3.92
CA LEU A 351 22.93 -3.32 5.35
C LEU A 351 23.11 -4.75 5.88
N SER A 352 24.00 -4.91 6.86
CA SER A 352 24.39 -6.20 7.42
C SER A 352 23.67 -6.55 8.72
N CYS A 353 23.13 -5.57 9.46
CA CYS A 353 22.49 -5.82 10.76
C CYS A 353 21.05 -6.36 10.69
N ILE A 354 20.50 -6.59 9.49
CA ILE A 354 19.11 -6.99 9.27
C ILE A 354 18.97 -8.52 9.14
N THR A 355 18.47 -9.17 10.19
CA THR A 355 18.10 -10.60 10.18
C THR A 355 16.65 -10.76 9.77
N THR A 356 16.32 -11.71 8.88
CA THR A 356 14.98 -11.82 8.25
C THR A 356 14.32 -13.18 8.44
N TYR A 357 13.08 -13.19 8.94
CA TYR A 357 12.34 -14.42 9.26
C TYR A 357 10.96 -14.46 8.59
N LYS A 358 10.59 -15.65 8.10
CA LYS A 358 9.20 -15.96 7.76
C LYS A 358 8.46 -16.45 9.01
N LEU A 359 7.68 -15.57 9.62
CA LEU A 359 6.89 -15.85 10.83
C LEU A 359 5.55 -15.11 10.78
N ASP A 360 4.51 -15.66 11.41
CA ASP A 360 3.22 -14.99 11.56
C ASP A 360 3.29 -14.10 12.80
N ALA A 361 2.98 -12.80 12.68
CA ALA A 361 3.10 -11.83 13.77
C ALA A 361 2.27 -12.21 15.01
N LEU A 362 1.22 -13.02 14.84
CA LEU A 362 0.40 -13.60 15.93
C LEU A 362 1.06 -14.77 16.67
N LYS A 363 2.24 -15.20 16.25
CA LYS A 363 3.02 -16.32 16.81
C LYS A 363 4.48 -15.90 17.05
N SER A 364 4.69 -14.62 17.31
CA SER A 364 6.04 -14.07 17.46
C SER A 364 6.67 -14.40 18.81
N VAL A 365 5.88 -14.71 19.83
CA VAL A 365 6.38 -15.25 21.11
C VAL A 365 6.52 -16.77 21.00
N CYS A 366 7.68 -17.32 21.36
CA CYS A 366 7.81 -18.77 21.52
C CYS A 366 7.15 -19.22 22.83
N CYS A 367 6.19 -20.14 22.74
CA CYS A 367 5.81 -20.93 23.91
C CYS A 367 6.98 -21.84 24.27
N GLY A 368 7.49 -21.72 25.50
CA GLY A 368 8.50 -22.64 26.00
C GLY A 368 7.95 -24.06 26.00
N ALA A 369 8.79 -25.03 25.61
CA ALA A 369 8.54 -26.42 25.97
C ALA A 369 8.84 -26.55 27.47
N GLU A 370 7.85 -26.26 28.30
CA GLU A 370 7.88 -26.72 29.69
C GLU A 370 7.87 -28.26 29.69
N SER A 371 8.63 -28.81 30.63
CA SER A 371 8.95 -30.22 30.79
C SER A 371 7.81 -31.20 30.47
N ASP A 372 8.14 -32.27 29.74
CA ASP A 372 7.44 -33.55 29.85
C ASP A 372 7.35 -33.96 31.33
N ASN A 373 6.20 -33.78 31.98
CA ASN A 373 5.60 -34.71 32.95
C ASN A 373 4.27 -34.20 33.56
N LEU A 374 3.30 -35.13 33.66
CA LEU A 374 2.01 -35.04 34.39
C LEU A 374 0.87 -34.19 33.75
N PRO A 375 -0.42 -34.50 34.05
CA PRO A 375 -1.25 -35.10 33.01
C PRO A 375 -2.53 -34.33 32.67
N ASN A 376 -3.01 -34.52 31.44
CA ASN A 376 -4.27 -33.95 30.94
C ASN A 376 -5.50 -34.37 31.75
N THR A 377 -6.31 -33.38 32.15
CA THR A 377 -7.72 -33.48 32.59
C THR A 377 -8.27 -32.04 32.54
N CYS A 378 -9.40 -31.67 31.94
CA CYS A 378 -10.35 -32.29 31.00
C CYS A 378 -11.17 -31.13 30.33
N CYS A 379 -12.05 -31.26 29.32
CA CYS A 379 -12.62 -32.41 28.61
C CYS A 379 -12.55 -32.20 27.07
N SER A 380 -12.75 -33.27 26.31
CA SER A 380 -13.44 -33.27 25.02
C SER A 380 -14.04 -34.67 24.84
N GLU A 381 -15.36 -34.78 24.96
CA GLU A 381 -16.06 -36.05 24.70
C GLU A 381 -16.21 -36.24 23.19
N ASP A 382 -15.74 -37.39 22.68
CA ASP A 382 -16.40 -38.20 21.62
C ASP A 382 -15.50 -39.38 21.19
N VAL A 383 -15.51 -40.46 22.00
CA VAL A 383 -16.06 -41.78 21.62
C VAL A 383 -16.20 -42.01 20.07
N GLN A 384 -15.62 -43.02 19.39
CA GLN A 384 -15.14 -44.37 19.76
C GLN A 384 -14.36 -45.04 18.60
N ASN A 385 -13.51 -46.04 18.90
CA ASN A 385 -13.01 -47.13 18.00
C ASN A 385 -12.23 -46.72 16.72
N MET A 386 -11.24 -47.43 16.16
CA MET A 386 -10.45 -48.65 16.48
C MET A 386 -9.17 -48.60 15.58
N GLN A 387 -8.06 -49.33 15.76
CA GLN A 387 -7.71 -50.42 16.68
C GLN A 387 -6.19 -50.33 17.08
N LYS A 388 -5.36 -51.36 16.85
CA LYS A 388 -3.89 -51.40 16.98
C LYS A 388 -3.28 -52.42 16.00
N SER A 389 -2.10 -52.10 15.44
CA SER A 389 -0.93 -52.97 15.18
C SER A 389 0.04 -52.26 14.21
N ASP A 390 1.36 -52.41 14.24
CA ASP A 390 2.28 -52.90 15.29
C ASP A 390 3.69 -52.29 15.10
N LEU A 391 4.59 -52.50 16.08
CA LEU A 391 5.99 -52.01 16.09
C LEU A 391 6.92 -52.74 15.09
N SER A 392 7.87 -52.00 14.49
CA SER A 392 9.31 -52.32 14.33
C SER A 392 9.95 -51.28 13.37
N SER A 393 10.91 -50.42 13.74
CA SER A 393 12.26 -50.56 14.32
C SER A 393 13.38 -50.73 13.26
N ALA A 394 14.28 -49.74 13.20
CA ALA A 394 15.57 -49.74 12.49
C ALA A 394 15.50 -49.82 10.93
N THR A 395 16.49 -49.40 10.14
CA THR A 395 17.87 -48.93 10.42
C THR A 395 18.31 -47.91 9.35
N ILE A 396 19.45 -47.24 9.57
CA ILE A 396 20.16 -46.39 8.59
C ILE A 396 21.05 -47.25 7.69
N ASP A 397 21.13 -46.93 6.39
CA ASP A 397 22.31 -47.02 5.49
C ASP A 397 21.98 -46.24 4.19
N VAL A 398 22.74 -45.22 3.73
CA VAL A 398 24.11 -45.19 3.13
C VAL A 398 24.11 -45.63 1.65
N PHE A 399 24.35 -44.66 0.74
CA PHE A 399 24.89 -44.69 -0.66
C PHE A 399 24.48 -45.86 -1.62
N ASP A 400 24.37 -45.71 -2.95
CA ASP A 400 25.21 -44.93 -3.88
C ASP A 400 24.50 -44.67 -5.24
N GLU A 401 25.22 -44.02 -6.15
CA GLU A 401 24.87 -43.48 -7.46
C GLU A 401 24.79 -44.51 -8.62
N LYS A 402 24.30 -44.05 -9.80
CA LYS A 402 24.21 -44.72 -11.14
C LYS A 402 23.01 -45.68 -11.29
N LEU A 403 22.13 -45.49 -12.29
CA LEU A 403 22.48 -45.64 -13.71
C LEU A 403 21.53 -44.86 -14.65
N LEU A 404 22.10 -44.16 -15.64
CA LEU A 404 21.38 -43.70 -16.83
C LEU A 404 21.50 -44.74 -17.94
N SER A 405 20.40 -45.33 -18.40
CA SER A 405 20.36 -46.00 -19.70
C SER A 405 18.96 -46.03 -20.32
N GLN A 406 18.88 -45.47 -21.52
CA GLN A 406 17.77 -45.41 -22.47
C GLN A 406 16.93 -46.69 -22.61
N LYS A 407 15.61 -46.52 -22.84
CA LYS A 407 14.94 -46.97 -24.07
C LYS A 407 13.51 -46.43 -24.21
N ASN A 408 13.16 -45.96 -25.41
CA ASN A 408 11.78 -45.80 -25.86
C ASN A 408 11.21 -47.16 -26.26
N ASN A 409 9.91 -47.40 -26.05
CA ASN A 409 8.94 -47.69 -27.13
C ASN A 409 7.51 -47.92 -26.58
N ASP A 410 6.56 -47.25 -27.24
CA ASP A 410 5.14 -47.56 -27.46
C ASP A 410 4.25 -48.28 -26.42
N LEU A 411 3.25 -47.50 -25.96
CA LEU A 411 1.82 -47.83 -25.99
C LEU A 411 1.38 -49.27 -25.62
N GLN A 412 0.96 -49.41 -24.36
CA GLN A 412 -0.34 -50.05 -24.10
C GLN A 412 -1.02 -49.47 -22.85
N ALA A 413 -2.31 -49.17 -22.97
CA ALA A 413 -3.08 -48.56 -21.90
C ALA A 413 -3.71 -49.63 -21.01
N LYS A 414 -3.39 -49.58 -19.71
CA LYS A 414 -4.31 -49.66 -18.55
C LYS A 414 -3.53 -49.98 -17.28
N ASP A 415 -3.45 -49.03 -16.36
CA ASP A 415 -3.97 -49.33 -15.02
C ASP A 415 -4.62 -48.09 -14.39
N GLY A 416 -5.66 -48.31 -13.60
CA GLY A 416 -6.67 -47.32 -13.26
C GLY A 416 -6.36 -46.52 -12.00
N GLN A 417 -5.48 -45.51 -12.08
CA GLN A 417 -5.27 -44.61 -10.94
C GLN A 417 -6.43 -43.59 -10.83
N TYR A 418 -7.36 -43.83 -9.90
CA TYR A 418 -8.50 -42.97 -9.63
C TYR A 418 -8.06 -41.65 -8.98
N THR A 419 -7.65 -40.68 -9.81
CA THR A 419 -7.34 -39.31 -9.33
C THR A 419 -8.57 -38.71 -8.66
N SER A 420 -8.43 -38.28 -7.41
CA SER A 420 -9.58 -37.79 -6.66
C SER A 420 -10.18 -36.55 -7.32
N LYS A 421 -11.49 -36.31 -7.15
CA LYS A 421 -12.14 -35.05 -7.56
C LYS A 421 -11.48 -33.81 -6.92
N ALA A 422 -10.69 -33.97 -5.84
CA ALA A 422 -9.89 -32.88 -5.27
C ALA A 422 -8.61 -32.61 -6.07
N GLU A 423 -7.90 -33.65 -6.51
CA GLU A 423 -6.71 -33.50 -7.36
C GLU A 423 -7.03 -32.96 -8.74
N LEU A 424 -8.11 -33.43 -9.38
CA LEU A 424 -8.56 -32.89 -10.66
C LEU A 424 -8.87 -31.37 -10.53
N ARG A 425 -9.52 -30.96 -9.43
CA ARG A 425 -9.75 -29.54 -9.10
C ARG A 425 -8.45 -28.78 -8.79
N LYS A 426 -7.44 -29.42 -8.20
CA LYS A 426 -6.10 -28.85 -7.95
C LYS A 426 -5.33 -28.65 -9.26
N HIS A 427 -5.46 -29.56 -10.21
CA HIS A 427 -4.82 -29.48 -11.53
C HIS A 427 -5.51 -28.45 -12.44
N ILE A 428 -6.84 -28.42 -12.47
CA ILE A 428 -7.61 -27.37 -13.17
C ILE A 428 -7.31 -25.98 -12.58
N ARG A 429 -7.14 -25.85 -11.25
CA ARG A 429 -6.69 -24.60 -10.62
C ARG A 429 -5.26 -24.20 -11.03
N LYS A 430 -4.32 -25.15 -11.16
CA LYS A 430 -2.98 -24.88 -11.72
C LYS A 430 -3.05 -24.38 -13.17
N LEU A 431 -3.92 -24.96 -13.99
CA LEU A 431 -4.09 -24.55 -15.39
C LEU A 431 -4.78 -23.18 -15.52
N LYS A 432 -5.79 -22.88 -14.68
CA LYS A 432 -6.48 -21.58 -14.70
C LYS A 432 -5.66 -20.41 -14.15
N ASN A 433 -4.74 -20.67 -13.21
CA ASN A 433 -3.95 -19.63 -12.54
C ASN A 433 -2.51 -19.52 -13.11
N GLY A 434 -2.16 -20.33 -14.11
CA GLY A 434 -0.79 -20.51 -14.58
C GLY A 434 0.13 -21.15 -13.53
N PRO A 435 1.43 -21.32 -13.84
CA PRO A 435 2.41 -21.53 -12.80
C PRO A 435 2.43 -20.27 -11.91
N GLY A 436 1.94 -20.40 -10.68
CA GLY A 436 2.02 -19.31 -9.70
C GLY A 436 3.47 -18.83 -9.52
N ARG A 437 3.64 -17.57 -9.07
CA ARG A 437 4.94 -16.88 -8.81
C ARG A 437 5.77 -17.51 -7.66
N ASN A 438 5.94 -18.83 -7.70
CA ASN A 438 6.71 -19.66 -6.78
C ASN A 438 8.00 -20.20 -7.46
N HIS A 439 8.30 -19.75 -8.68
CA HIS A 439 9.49 -20.11 -9.46
C HIS A 439 10.33 -18.89 -9.86
N THR A 440 10.62 -18.03 -8.89
CA THR A 440 11.84 -17.21 -8.89
C THR A 440 12.87 -17.94 -8.01
N ALA A 441 14.14 -17.93 -8.41
CA ALA A 441 15.20 -18.73 -7.76
C ALA A 441 15.18 -18.58 -6.22
N GLY A 442 15.10 -19.71 -5.52
CA GLY A 442 14.72 -19.75 -4.11
C GLY A 442 15.85 -19.33 -3.17
N GLY A 443 15.75 -18.14 -2.57
CA GLY A 443 16.53 -17.78 -1.39
C GLY A 443 16.09 -18.59 -0.16
N ARG A 444 17.05 -19.02 0.67
CA ARG A 444 16.77 -19.69 1.94
C ARG A 444 16.30 -18.66 2.95
N VAL A 445 14.99 -18.62 3.22
CA VAL A 445 14.41 -17.79 4.28
C VAL A 445 14.35 -18.58 5.58
N GLU A 446 14.84 -17.98 6.66
CA GLU A 446 14.81 -18.59 7.98
C GLU A 446 13.37 -18.70 8.52
N LYS A 447 13.10 -19.81 9.20
CA LYS A 447 11.86 -20.05 9.92
C LYS A 447 12.17 -20.02 11.40
N SER A 448 11.62 -19.06 12.12
CA SER A 448 11.67 -19.02 13.58
C SER A 448 10.45 -19.75 14.17
N GLN A 449 10.58 -20.28 15.38
CA GLN A 449 9.47 -20.81 16.19
C GLN A 449 8.87 -19.73 17.13
N GLY A 450 9.28 -18.47 16.96
CA GLY A 450 9.03 -17.38 17.89
C GLY A 450 10.32 -16.95 18.61
N PHE A 451 10.23 -15.86 19.36
CA PHE A 451 11.30 -15.31 20.18
C PHE A 451 10.89 -15.34 21.66
N SER A 452 11.86 -15.36 22.56
CA SER A 452 11.59 -15.33 24.00
C SER A 452 10.90 -14.01 24.41
N PRO A 453 10.02 -14.04 25.43
CA PRO A 453 9.49 -12.82 26.03
C PRO A 453 10.61 -11.88 26.50
N ASN A 454 10.37 -10.57 26.49
CA ASN A 454 11.31 -9.53 26.92
C ASN A 454 12.68 -9.55 26.20
N SER A 455 12.76 -10.06 24.96
CA SER A 455 14.03 -10.23 24.21
C SER A 455 14.42 -9.09 23.27
N PHE A 456 13.62 -8.01 23.22
CA PHE A 456 13.87 -6.86 22.35
C PHE A 456 13.90 -5.54 23.13
N ASP A 457 14.87 -4.67 22.83
CA ASP A 457 14.92 -3.31 23.34
C ASP A 457 13.74 -2.48 22.85
N ARG A 458 13.39 -2.68 21.57
CA ARG A 458 12.35 -1.92 20.88
C ARG A 458 11.56 -2.79 19.91
N VAL A 459 10.27 -2.52 19.79
CA VAL A 459 9.37 -3.21 18.85
C VAL A 459 8.63 -2.20 18.00
N LEU A 460 8.79 -2.29 16.68
CA LEU A 460 7.96 -1.65 15.67
C LEU A 460 6.83 -2.61 15.25
N LEU A 461 5.61 -2.13 15.35
CA LEU A 461 4.41 -2.75 14.79
C LEU A 461 3.78 -1.81 13.75
N ASP A 462 4.29 -1.87 12.51
CA ASP A 462 3.67 -1.28 11.32
C ASP A 462 2.55 -2.20 10.82
N ALA A 463 1.39 -2.13 11.46
CA ALA A 463 0.41 -3.20 11.36
C ALA A 463 -0.34 -3.20 10.01
N PRO A 464 -0.65 -4.38 9.44
CA PRO A 464 -1.54 -4.48 8.30
C PRO A 464 -2.93 -3.92 8.66
N CYS A 465 -3.35 -2.91 7.91
CA CYS A 465 -4.54 -2.12 8.15
C CYS A 465 -5.43 -2.03 6.89
N SER A 466 -6.61 -1.42 7.03
CA SER A 466 -7.51 -1.09 5.92
C SER A 466 -6.91 -0.13 4.88
N ALA A 467 -5.75 0.47 5.20
CA ALA A 467 -4.95 1.33 4.31
C ALA A 467 -5.74 2.54 3.73
N LEU A 468 -6.80 2.98 4.42
CA LEU A 468 -7.70 4.05 3.95
C LEU A 468 -7.02 5.42 3.80
N GLY A 469 -5.82 5.61 4.35
CA GLY A 469 -5.04 6.84 4.24
C GLY A 469 -4.15 6.93 3.00
N LEU A 470 -3.96 5.84 2.24
CA LEU A 470 -3.06 5.86 1.08
C LEU A 470 -3.53 6.82 -0.02
N ARG A 471 -2.57 7.46 -0.69
CA ARG A 471 -2.80 8.43 -1.78
C ARG A 471 -2.00 8.11 -3.05
N PRO A 472 -2.54 8.40 -4.25
CA PRO A 472 -3.96 8.64 -4.51
C PRO A 472 -4.75 7.35 -4.28
N ARG A 473 -6.04 7.48 -3.97
CA ARG A 473 -7.01 6.39 -3.85
C ARG A 473 -8.23 6.69 -4.71
N LEU A 474 -8.47 5.86 -5.73
CA LEU A 474 -9.58 6.08 -6.67
C LEU A 474 -10.86 5.32 -6.30
N PHE A 475 -10.84 4.51 -5.24
CA PHE A 475 -11.96 3.66 -4.83
C PHE A 475 -11.93 3.33 -3.33
N ALA A 476 -13.09 3.36 -2.65
CA ALA A 476 -13.23 3.02 -1.23
C ALA A 476 -14.55 2.28 -0.88
N GLY A 477 -15.26 1.74 -1.88
CA GLY A 477 -16.56 1.07 -1.67
C GLY A 477 -16.48 -0.34 -1.07
N GLU A 478 -15.33 -1.02 -1.21
CA GLU A 478 -15.10 -2.39 -0.74
C GLU A 478 -15.16 -2.56 0.78
N GLU A 479 -14.79 -1.54 1.56
CA GLU A 479 -14.73 -1.67 3.01
C GLU A 479 -16.12 -1.64 3.65
N THR A 480 -16.28 -2.46 4.69
CA THR A 480 -17.49 -2.51 5.53
C THR A 480 -17.10 -2.26 6.99
N ILE A 481 -18.06 -1.85 7.82
CA ILE A 481 -17.84 -1.69 9.26
C ILE A 481 -17.26 -2.96 9.91
N ASP A 482 -17.68 -4.15 9.45
CA ASP A 482 -17.15 -5.41 9.96
C ASP A 482 -15.73 -5.71 9.44
N SER A 483 -15.38 -5.32 8.21
CA SER A 483 -13.99 -5.36 7.72
C SER A 483 -13.08 -4.52 8.61
N LEU A 484 -13.47 -3.26 8.86
CA LEU A 484 -12.73 -2.32 9.71
C LEU A 484 -12.56 -2.84 11.15
N LYS A 485 -13.61 -3.42 11.76
CA LYS A 485 -13.55 -4.09 13.07
C LYS A 485 -12.60 -5.30 13.07
N ASN A 486 -12.62 -6.10 12.01
CA ASN A 486 -11.76 -7.28 11.89
C ASN A 486 -10.27 -6.88 11.77
N HIS A 487 -9.95 -5.80 11.07
CA HIS A 487 -8.60 -5.22 11.07
C HIS A 487 -8.18 -4.79 12.47
N ALA A 488 -8.98 -4.00 13.17
CA ALA A 488 -8.70 -3.56 14.54
C ALA A 488 -8.49 -4.75 15.51
N LYS A 489 -9.35 -5.78 15.44
CA LYS A 489 -9.24 -6.99 16.26
C LYS A 489 -7.97 -7.80 15.94
N TYR A 490 -7.55 -7.85 14.68
CA TYR A 490 -6.30 -8.52 14.28
C TYR A 490 -5.08 -7.73 14.78
N GLN A 491 -5.13 -6.39 14.72
CA GLN A 491 -4.08 -5.50 15.20
C GLN A 491 -3.86 -5.58 16.70
N ARG A 492 -4.93 -5.59 17.52
CA ARG A 492 -4.82 -5.80 18.98
C ARG A 492 -4.04 -7.07 19.29
N ARG A 493 -4.41 -8.21 18.67
CA ARG A 493 -3.69 -9.49 18.87
C ARG A 493 -2.21 -9.48 18.45
N MET A 494 -1.80 -8.61 17.52
CA MET A 494 -0.38 -8.40 17.20
C MET A 494 0.29 -7.46 18.20
N PHE A 495 -0.43 -6.47 18.72
CA PHE A 495 0.04 -5.59 19.79
C PHE A 495 0.29 -6.38 21.08
N ASP A 496 -0.59 -7.32 21.45
CA ASP A 496 -0.39 -8.21 22.61
C ASP A 496 0.94 -8.98 22.50
N GLN A 497 1.30 -9.44 21.30
CA GLN A 497 2.59 -10.08 21.03
C GLN A 497 3.77 -9.10 21.12
N ALA A 498 3.61 -7.86 20.64
CA ALA A 498 4.62 -6.80 20.81
C ALA A 498 4.90 -6.52 22.31
N VAL A 499 3.85 -6.44 23.12
CA VAL A 499 3.91 -6.21 24.57
C VAL A 499 4.62 -7.35 25.30
N LEU A 500 4.47 -8.60 24.86
CA LEU A 500 5.21 -9.73 25.44
C LEU A 500 6.70 -9.75 25.06
N LEU A 501 7.05 -9.27 23.85
CA LEU A 501 8.41 -9.35 23.29
C LEU A 501 9.34 -8.21 23.70
N VAL A 502 8.81 -7.00 23.87
CA VAL A 502 9.59 -5.84 24.36
C VAL A 502 10.01 -6.04 25.81
N ARG A 503 11.24 -5.67 26.19
CA ARG A 503 11.69 -5.75 27.59
C ARG A 503 11.12 -4.63 28.47
N PRO A 504 11.09 -4.79 29.81
CA PRO A 504 10.90 -3.66 30.73
C PRO A 504 11.94 -2.56 30.48
N GLY A 505 11.49 -1.30 30.49
CA GLY A 505 12.28 -0.13 30.07
C GLY A 505 12.42 0.03 28.55
N GLY A 506 11.84 -0.86 27.74
CA GLY A 506 11.85 -0.78 26.28
C GLY A 506 10.76 0.12 25.70
N VAL A 507 10.69 0.16 24.36
CA VAL A 507 9.76 1.01 23.60
C VAL A 507 8.95 0.20 22.59
N ILE A 508 7.65 0.48 22.49
CA ILE A 508 6.82 0.02 21.35
C ILE A 508 6.45 1.23 20.50
N VAL A 509 6.60 1.14 19.17
CA VAL A 509 5.93 2.05 18.24
C VAL A 509 4.92 1.30 17.42
N TYR A 510 3.67 1.74 17.50
CA TYR A 510 2.57 1.29 16.66
C TYR A 510 2.34 2.30 15.53
N SER A 511 2.15 1.82 14.30
CA SER A 511 1.80 2.69 13.18
C SER A 511 0.89 2.02 12.15
N THR A 512 0.10 2.84 11.44
CA THR A 512 -0.77 2.41 10.35
C THR A 512 -0.80 3.44 9.22
N CYS A 513 -1.13 3.01 8.00
CA CYS A 513 -1.49 3.90 6.89
C CYS A 513 -3.01 4.02 6.68
N THR A 514 -3.79 3.97 7.77
CA THR A 514 -5.24 4.17 7.74
C THR A 514 -5.68 5.42 8.50
N ILE A 515 -6.79 6.00 8.06
CA ILE A 515 -7.49 7.04 8.80
C ILE A 515 -8.43 6.45 9.87
N ASN A 516 -8.67 5.14 9.88
CA ASN A 516 -9.69 4.52 10.73
C ASN A 516 -9.41 4.68 12.25
N PRO A 517 -10.26 5.38 13.03
CA PRO A 517 -10.11 5.52 14.47
C PRO A 517 -10.10 4.18 15.24
N GLY A 518 -10.89 3.21 14.79
CA GLY A 518 -10.97 1.88 15.39
C GLY A 518 -9.67 1.07 15.30
N GLU A 519 -8.84 1.34 14.30
CA GLU A 519 -7.50 0.76 14.11
C GLU A 519 -6.39 1.59 14.77
N ASN A 520 -6.70 2.83 15.17
CA ASN A 520 -5.74 3.83 15.64
C ASN A 520 -5.98 4.15 17.13
N GLU A 521 -6.77 5.18 17.42
CA GLU A 521 -7.04 5.65 18.79
C GLU A 521 -7.72 4.59 19.66
N ALA A 522 -8.60 3.76 19.10
CA ALA A 522 -9.24 2.67 19.87
C ALA A 522 -8.27 1.53 20.21
N LEU A 523 -7.16 1.38 19.48
CA LEU A 523 -6.07 0.46 19.86
C LEU A 523 -5.21 1.07 20.97
N VAL A 524 -4.96 2.39 20.92
CA VAL A 524 -4.24 3.09 21.99
C VAL A 524 -5.02 3.03 23.31
N ARG A 525 -6.33 3.31 23.28
CA ARG A 525 -7.20 3.18 24.46
C ARG A 525 -7.16 1.76 25.03
N TYR A 526 -7.36 0.74 24.18
CA TYR A 526 -7.22 -0.66 24.54
C TYR A 526 -5.87 -0.99 25.21
N ALA A 527 -4.76 -0.52 24.65
CA ALA A 527 -3.43 -0.77 25.21
C ALA A 527 -3.25 -0.16 26.60
N LEU A 528 -3.71 1.07 26.80
CA LEU A 528 -3.61 1.79 28.07
C LEU A 528 -4.55 1.27 29.17
N ASP A 529 -5.70 0.70 28.80
CA ASP A 529 -6.64 0.09 29.77
C ASP A 529 -6.29 -1.37 30.08
N THR A 530 -5.58 -2.07 29.19
CA THR A 530 -5.20 -3.49 29.36
C THR A 530 -3.86 -3.65 30.08
N TYR A 531 -2.93 -2.72 29.89
CA TYR A 531 -1.56 -2.84 30.36
C TYR A 531 -1.15 -1.61 31.19
N GLU A 532 -1.36 -1.67 32.51
CA GLU A 532 -1.06 -0.58 33.45
C GLU A 532 0.42 -0.13 33.43
N PHE A 533 1.34 -0.99 33.00
CA PHE A 533 2.76 -0.68 32.83
C PHE A 533 3.09 0.03 31.50
N LEU A 534 2.14 0.22 30.59
CA LEU A 534 2.34 1.01 29.37
C LEU A 534 1.91 2.46 29.60
N SER A 535 2.73 3.40 29.12
CA SER A 535 2.37 4.82 29.05
C SER A 535 2.67 5.39 27.67
N LEU A 536 1.85 6.33 27.20
CA LEU A 536 2.15 7.07 25.98
C LEU A 536 3.38 7.97 26.19
N ALA A 537 4.28 7.97 25.22
CA ALA A 537 5.52 8.74 25.25
C ALA A 537 5.53 9.82 24.16
N SER A 538 6.25 10.92 24.42
CA SER A 538 6.47 11.97 23.42
C SER A 538 7.27 11.46 22.23
N GLN A 539 6.98 12.01 21.06
CA GLN A 539 7.55 11.59 19.77
C GLN A 539 8.33 12.74 19.16
N HIS A 540 9.54 12.43 18.67
CA HIS A 540 10.39 13.37 17.96
C HIS A 540 10.76 12.79 16.58
N PRO A 541 10.67 13.56 15.49
CA PRO A 541 10.02 14.88 15.41
C PRO A 541 8.48 14.78 15.53
N LYS A 542 7.86 15.84 16.05
CA LYS A 542 6.40 16.03 16.11
C LYS A 542 5.94 16.89 14.92
N ILE A 543 5.37 16.25 13.91
CA ILE A 543 4.93 16.88 12.65
C ILE A 543 3.44 16.58 12.37
N GLY A 544 2.98 15.38 12.74
CA GLY A 544 1.56 15.03 12.67
C GLY A 544 0.73 15.81 13.69
N GLY A 545 -0.54 16.01 13.36
CA GLY A 545 -1.53 16.61 14.27
C GLY A 545 -1.88 15.69 15.45
N PRO A 546 -2.75 16.17 16.36
CA PRO A 546 -3.25 15.37 17.47
C PRO A 546 -4.13 14.21 17.00
N GLY A 547 -4.27 13.19 17.84
CA GLY A 547 -5.26 12.11 17.65
C GLY A 547 -6.70 12.57 17.92
N LEU A 548 -7.65 11.68 17.68
CA LEU A 548 -9.08 11.90 17.99
C LEU A 548 -9.39 11.53 19.45
N THR A 549 -10.19 12.36 20.13
CA THR A 549 -10.65 12.13 21.50
C THR A 549 -12.13 11.74 21.55
N GLY A 550 -12.55 11.16 22.67
CA GLY A 550 -13.96 10.81 22.92
C GLY A 550 -14.31 9.39 22.50
N SER A 551 -15.48 9.20 21.90
CA SER A 551 -15.98 7.88 21.49
C SER A 551 -16.99 7.97 20.35
N CYS A 552 -17.23 6.84 19.66
CA CYS A 552 -18.26 6.71 18.64
C CYS A 552 -19.17 5.52 18.92
N GLN A 553 -20.49 5.76 18.94
CA GLN A 553 -21.48 4.69 18.97
C GLN A 553 -21.79 4.19 17.56
N LEU A 554 -21.59 2.90 17.35
CA LEU A 554 -21.85 2.21 16.09
C LEU A 554 -23.34 1.80 15.96
N PRO A 555 -23.86 1.56 14.75
CA PRO A 555 -25.27 1.19 14.54
C PRO A 555 -25.73 -0.07 15.28
N ASN A 556 -24.80 -0.96 15.68
CA ASN A 556 -25.08 -2.15 16.47
C ASN A 556 -25.04 -1.91 18.00
N GLY A 557 -25.09 -0.65 18.45
CA GLY A 557 -25.05 -0.26 19.86
C GLY A 557 -23.68 -0.29 20.53
N PHE A 558 -22.67 -0.90 19.88
CA PHE A 558 -21.29 -0.95 20.38
C PHE A 558 -20.68 0.46 20.45
N VAL A 559 -20.10 0.82 21.59
CA VAL A 559 -19.36 2.07 21.78
C VAL A 559 -17.88 1.80 21.60
N GLU A 560 -17.24 2.53 20.70
CA GLU A 560 -15.81 2.52 20.48
C GLU A 560 -15.19 3.73 21.17
N GLU A 561 -14.40 3.51 22.22
CA GLU A 561 -13.69 4.57 22.95
C GLU A 561 -12.32 4.87 22.33
N TRP A 562 -11.94 6.14 22.32
CA TRP A 562 -10.71 6.69 21.77
C TRP A 562 -9.89 7.36 22.88
N LEU A 563 -9.11 8.39 22.54
CA LEU A 563 -8.22 9.06 23.49
C LEU A 563 -8.99 9.91 24.51
N LYS A 564 -8.45 9.97 25.73
CA LYS A 564 -8.88 10.90 26.79
C LYS A 564 -8.19 12.26 26.58
N PRO A 565 -8.81 13.38 26.98
CA PRO A 565 -8.20 14.71 26.83
C PRO A 565 -6.79 14.79 27.45
N GLY A 566 -5.83 15.29 26.68
CA GLY A 566 -4.40 15.30 26.98
C GLY A 566 -3.60 14.20 26.27
N GLU A 567 -4.18 13.02 26.03
CA GLU A 567 -3.50 11.90 25.35
C GLU A 567 -3.33 12.17 23.84
N GLU A 568 -4.21 12.99 23.23
CA GLU A 568 -4.19 13.28 21.80
C GLU A 568 -2.91 13.94 21.31
N ASN A 569 -2.21 14.67 22.18
CA ASN A 569 -0.96 15.35 21.86
C ASN A 569 0.26 14.41 21.92
N LEU A 570 0.13 13.20 22.46
CA LEU A 570 1.21 12.20 22.54
C LEU A 570 1.25 11.26 21.32
N VAL A 571 0.14 11.11 20.59
CA VAL A 571 0.07 10.40 19.30
C VAL A 571 0.28 11.35 18.12
N GLN A 572 0.61 10.85 16.93
CA GLN A 572 0.68 11.64 15.71
C GLN A 572 -0.29 11.11 14.66
N ARG A 573 -1.25 11.95 14.26
CA ARG A 573 -2.15 11.69 13.14
C ARG A 573 -1.80 12.60 11.97
N PHE A 574 -1.53 11.99 10.83
CA PHE A 574 -1.33 12.68 9.57
C PHE A 574 -2.65 12.69 8.81
N ASP A 575 -3.18 13.89 8.58
CA ASP A 575 -4.44 14.12 7.88
C ASP A 575 -4.16 14.42 6.40
N PRO A 576 -4.74 13.64 5.45
CA PRO A 576 -4.63 13.89 4.01
C PRO A 576 -4.96 15.33 3.59
N SER A 577 -5.89 15.97 4.29
CA SER A 577 -6.40 17.31 4.01
C SER A 577 -5.64 18.44 4.73
N SER A 578 -4.67 18.09 5.59
CA SER A 578 -3.80 19.08 6.22
C SER A 578 -2.79 19.67 5.23
N ASP A 579 -2.26 20.85 5.57
CA ASP A 579 -1.30 21.55 4.73
C ASP A 579 -0.09 20.68 4.37
N HIS A 580 0.40 19.81 5.27
CA HIS A 580 1.54 18.90 5.02
C HIS A 580 1.39 17.96 3.80
N ASP A 581 0.17 17.81 3.27
CA ASP A 581 -0.16 17.08 2.05
C ASP A 581 0.39 15.64 2.02
N THR A 582 0.47 14.99 3.18
CA THR A 582 0.90 13.60 3.35
C THR A 582 -0.21 12.60 3.02
N ILE A 583 0.12 11.30 3.03
CA ILE A 583 -0.88 10.24 3.20
C ILE A 583 -1.54 10.32 4.59
N GLY A 584 -2.71 9.73 4.72
CA GLY A 584 -3.33 9.44 6.00
C GLY A 584 -2.52 8.38 6.75
N PHE A 585 -2.08 8.71 7.96
CA PHE A 585 -1.16 7.87 8.73
C PHE A 585 -1.31 8.10 10.22
N PHE A 586 -0.95 7.12 11.04
CA PHE A 586 -1.01 7.22 12.50
C PHE A 586 0.26 6.64 13.13
N ILE A 587 0.73 7.26 14.23
CA ILE A 587 1.89 6.82 15.02
C ILE A 587 1.58 6.99 16.51
N ALA A 588 1.70 5.91 17.28
CA ALA A 588 1.68 5.94 18.74
C ALA A 588 2.97 5.31 19.30
N LYS A 589 3.60 5.99 20.26
CA LYS A 589 4.79 5.50 20.98
C LYS A 589 4.42 5.19 22.41
N PHE A 590 4.81 4.01 22.89
CA PHE A 590 4.61 3.57 24.26
C PHE A 590 5.95 3.30 24.94
N SER A 591 6.11 3.81 26.15
CA SER A 591 7.16 3.41 27.08
C SER A 591 6.69 2.24 27.92
N VAL A 592 7.56 1.25 28.12
CA VAL A 592 7.26 0.03 28.88
C VAL A 592 7.87 0.13 30.26
N GLY A 593 7.04 0.23 31.30
CA GLY A 593 7.47 0.23 32.70
C GLY A 593 7.94 -1.14 33.19
N HIS A 594 8.03 -1.29 34.51
CA HIS A 594 8.22 -2.61 35.13
C HIS A 594 6.96 -3.46 34.92
N LYS A 595 7.14 -4.64 34.35
CA LYS A 595 6.08 -5.65 34.29
C LYS A 595 6.05 -6.38 35.62
N ASN A 596 4.94 -6.27 36.35
CA ASN A 596 4.62 -7.17 37.43
C ASN A 596 4.18 -8.50 36.77
N ILE A 597 5.12 -9.45 36.67
CA ILE A 597 4.89 -10.82 36.16
C ILE A 597 4.77 -11.74 37.37
#